data_AF-A0A958BLE8-F1
#
_entry.id   AF-A0A958BLE8-F1
#
_cell.length_a   1.000
_cell.length_b   1.000
_cell.length_c   1.000
_cell.angle_alpha   90.00
_cell.angle_beta   90.00
_cell.angle_gamma   90.00
#
_symmetry.space_group_name_H-M   'P 1'
#
loop_
_entity.id
_entity.type
_entity.pdbx_description
1 polymer ?
#
loop_
_entity_poly.entity_id
_entity_poly.type
_entity_poly.pdbx_seq_one_letter_code
_entity_poly.pdbx_strand_id
1 'polypeptide(L)'
;MGKKKDKQKNKKDKKAKKAKKVVQLDPSAARTMMVLPVLNSPMKKEKDHPCYNCIQCCSYVATEIDEPTTHSDYDCVMWYLYHPNVSIFLDFDGDWYIQFDSKCENLTENGLCGVYETRPEICRDYDWKDCEVRWPDEPLHKAYFQKADEFLVWLEKRRPKSYKKYIKYKEKGVPKKVAGELGRIA
;
A
#
# COMPACT_ATOMS: atom_id res chain seq x y z
N MET A 1 50.05 0.64 -58.12
CA MET A 1 50.51 -0.15 -56.94
C MET A 1 49.61 0.19 -55.75
N GLY A 2 49.03 -0.81 -55.08
CA GLY A 2 48.53 -0.69 -53.70
C GLY A 2 47.02 -0.45 -53.44
N LYS A 3 46.21 -1.52 -53.55
CA LYS A 3 45.03 -1.93 -52.71
C LYS A 3 44.04 -0.82 -52.26
N LYS A 4 42.88 -0.63 -52.91
CA LYS A 4 41.57 -1.29 -52.67
C LYS A 4 41.21 -1.57 -51.19
N LYS A 5 40.11 -0.93 -50.75
CA LYS A 5 38.89 -1.51 -50.10
C LYS A 5 38.53 -1.07 -48.67
N ASP A 6 37.26 -0.64 -48.58
CA ASP A 6 36.27 -0.96 -47.55
C ASP A 6 36.41 -0.37 -46.14
N LYS A 7 35.77 0.80 -45.93
CA LYS A 7 35.15 1.14 -44.63
C LYS A 7 33.75 1.73 -44.81
N GLN A 8 32.85 0.91 -45.36
CA GLN A 8 31.42 1.03 -45.16
C GLN A 8 31.04 0.10 -44.01
N LYS A 9 30.86 0.69 -42.81
CA LYS A 9 30.39 0.15 -41.51
C LYS A 9 31.12 1.03 -40.48
N ASN A 10 30.49 1.89 -39.69
CA ASN A 10 29.47 1.49 -38.73
C ASN A 10 28.70 2.73 -38.26
N LYS A 11 27.60 3.08 -38.96
CA LYS A 11 26.62 4.10 -38.53
C LYS A 11 25.63 3.50 -37.51
N LYS A 12 26.04 2.47 -36.76
CA LYS A 12 25.18 1.64 -35.88
C LYS A 12 25.64 1.50 -34.43
N ASP A 13 26.68 2.21 -33.99
CA ASP A 13 27.15 2.14 -32.58
C ASP A 13 26.79 3.37 -31.73
N LYS A 14 25.93 4.26 -32.22
CA LYS A 14 25.46 5.46 -31.47
C LYS A 14 24.13 5.27 -30.73
N LYS A 15 23.64 4.03 -30.57
CA LYS A 15 22.31 3.78 -29.98
C LYS A 15 22.26 2.56 -29.07
N ALA A 16 23.24 2.39 -28.18
CA ALA A 16 23.17 1.42 -27.09
C ALA A 16 24.21 1.77 -26.03
N LYS A 17 23.92 2.74 -25.14
CA LYS A 17 24.60 2.94 -23.84
C LYS A 17 23.93 4.07 -23.06
N LYS A 18 22.62 3.93 -22.82
CA LYS A 18 21.96 4.63 -21.70
C LYS A 18 21.35 3.56 -20.81
N ALA A 19 22.22 2.70 -20.28
CA ALA A 19 21.86 1.85 -19.17
C ALA A 19 21.56 2.80 -18.00
N LYS A 20 20.30 2.83 -17.56
CA LYS A 20 19.91 3.40 -16.28
C LYS A 20 20.78 2.71 -15.23
N LYS A 21 21.78 3.43 -14.72
CA LYS A 21 22.55 2.99 -13.57
C LYS A 21 21.55 2.94 -12.41
N VAL A 22 21.10 1.75 -12.07
CA VAL A 22 20.42 1.50 -10.81
C VAL A 22 21.40 1.99 -9.74
N VAL A 23 21.03 3.04 -9.03
CA VAL A 23 21.83 3.55 -7.92
C VAL A 23 21.67 2.52 -6.82
N GLN A 24 22.61 1.58 -6.77
CA GLN A 24 22.75 0.65 -5.66
C GLN A 24 23.14 1.50 -4.45
N LEU A 25 22.20 1.68 -3.52
CA LEU A 25 22.50 2.32 -2.24
C LEU A 25 23.42 1.37 -1.48
N ASP A 26 24.67 1.78 -1.27
CA ASP A 26 25.63 1.04 -0.46
C ASP A 26 25.14 1.01 1.00
N PRO A 27 24.86 -0.18 1.59
CA PRO A 27 24.39 -0.28 2.97
C PRO A 27 25.45 0.15 3.99
N SER A 28 26.72 0.25 3.58
CA SER A 28 27.82 0.75 4.40
C SER A 28 27.99 2.27 4.38
N ALA A 29 27.26 2.98 3.51
CA ALA A 29 27.20 4.44 3.51
C ALA A 29 26.07 4.94 4.43
N ALA A 30 25.89 4.28 5.59
CA ALA A 30 25.33 4.89 6.79
C ALA A 30 26.29 6.00 7.27
N ARG A 31 26.47 7.00 6.40
CA ARG A 31 27.02 8.31 6.73
C ARG A 31 26.11 8.83 7.81
N THR A 32 26.68 8.94 9.01
CA THR A 32 26.30 9.84 10.09
C THR A 32 24.93 10.44 9.88
N MET A 33 23.92 9.93 10.57
CA MET A 33 22.66 10.63 10.70
C MET A 33 22.99 12.10 10.97
N MET A 34 22.72 12.98 10.00
CA MET A 34 22.37 14.34 10.33
C MET A 34 21.02 14.21 11.04
N VAL A 35 21.08 13.83 12.32
CA VAL A 35 20.01 14.09 13.25
C VAL A 35 19.97 15.61 13.26
N LEU A 36 19.02 16.20 12.53
CA LEU A 36 18.63 17.57 12.81
C LEU A 36 18.32 17.60 14.32
N PRO A 37 19.13 18.29 15.14
CA PRO A 37 19.14 18.10 16.60
C PRO A 37 18.02 18.91 17.26
N VAL A 38 16.87 18.97 16.61
CA VAL A 38 15.66 19.65 17.06
C VAL A 38 14.55 18.86 16.35
N LEU A 39 13.69 18.11 17.02
CA LEU A 39 12.46 18.63 17.61
C LEU A 39 11.63 17.44 18.14
N ASN A 40 12.18 16.63 19.06
CA ASN A 40 11.33 15.73 19.85
C ASN A 40 10.67 16.56 20.94
N SER A 41 9.58 17.24 20.58
CA SER A 41 8.67 17.84 21.56
C SER A 41 7.43 16.95 21.66
N PRO A 42 7.31 16.16 22.73
CA PRO A 42 6.08 15.42 23.00
C PRO A 42 4.94 16.41 23.29
N MET A 43 3.71 15.94 23.13
CA MET A 43 2.53 16.71 23.49
C MET A 43 2.59 17.21 24.94
N LYS A 44 2.47 18.53 25.16
CA LYS A 44 2.63 19.16 26.49
C LYS A 44 1.43 19.02 27.42
N LYS A 45 0.23 18.76 26.90
CA LYS A 45 -0.99 18.54 27.69
C LYS A 45 -1.35 17.06 27.64
N GLU A 46 -0.81 16.31 28.59
CA GLU A 46 -0.89 14.85 28.51
C GLU A 46 -2.28 14.33 28.84
N LYS A 47 -2.85 14.69 30.00
CA LYS A 47 -4.09 14.07 30.51
C LYS A 47 -5.40 14.62 29.94
N ASP A 48 -5.41 15.88 29.50
CA ASP A 48 -6.62 16.54 28.97
C ASP A 48 -6.79 16.34 27.46
N HIS A 49 -5.82 15.70 26.79
CA HIS A 49 -5.90 15.49 25.35
C HIS A 49 -6.78 14.27 25.02
N PRO A 50 -7.66 14.34 24.01
CA PRO A 50 -8.53 13.22 23.60
C PRO A 50 -7.81 11.93 23.24
N CYS A 51 -6.53 12.03 22.88
CA CYS A 51 -5.68 10.87 22.55
C CYS A 51 -4.97 10.25 23.76
N TYR A 52 -5.13 10.78 24.99
CA TYR A 52 -4.55 10.16 26.18
C TYR A 52 -5.12 8.75 26.37
N ASN A 53 -4.26 7.75 26.49
CA ASN A 53 -4.60 6.32 26.51
C ASN A 53 -5.36 5.81 25.27
N CYS A 54 -5.26 6.50 24.12
CA CYS A 54 -5.88 6.08 22.86
C CYS A 54 -4.83 6.04 21.75
N ILE A 55 -4.78 4.93 21.00
CA ILE A 55 -3.82 4.73 19.89
C ILE A 55 -4.48 4.33 18.56
N GLN A 56 -5.81 4.32 18.47
CA GLN A 56 -6.54 3.69 17.36
C GLN A 56 -6.12 4.23 15.98
N CYS A 57 -6.33 5.53 15.72
CA CYS A 57 -5.89 6.19 14.47
C CYS A 57 -4.36 6.20 14.22
N CYS A 58 -3.53 5.95 15.24
CA CYS A 58 -2.07 5.89 15.10
C CYS A 58 -1.56 4.43 15.03
N SER A 59 -2.47 3.46 14.93
CA SER A 59 -2.16 2.03 14.89
C SER A 59 -2.23 1.42 13.48
N TYR A 60 -2.57 2.24 12.48
CA TYR A 60 -2.61 1.85 11.08
C TYR A 60 -2.20 2.99 10.16
N VAL A 61 -1.93 2.66 8.90
CA VAL A 61 -1.78 3.60 7.79
C VAL A 61 -2.81 3.25 6.73
N ALA A 62 -3.60 4.23 6.29
CA ALA A 62 -4.54 4.05 5.19
C ALA A 62 -4.12 4.93 4.00
N THR A 63 -4.20 4.36 2.80
CA THR A 63 -3.95 5.09 1.55
C THR A 63 -5.07 4.83 0.58
N GLU A 64 -5.49 5.87 -0.12
CA GLU A 64 -6.49 5.75 -1.19
C GLU A 64 -5.96 4.87 -2.33
N ILE A 65 -6.83 4.05 -2.90
CA ILE A 65 -6.59 3.22 -4.07
C ILE A 65 -7.70 3.45 -5.09
N ASP A 66 -7.40 3.20 -6.36
CA ASP A 66 -8.42 3.26 -7.41
C ASP A 66 -9.51 2.21 -7.19
N GLU A 67 -10.76 2.57 -7.51
CA GLU A 67 -11.87 1.63 -7.51
C GLU A 67 -11.58 0.43 -8.44
N PRO A 68 -11.70 -0.82 -7.96
CA PRO A 68 -11.47 -1.98 -8.80
C PRO A 68 -12.63 -2.19 -9.80
N THR A 69 -12.33 -2.07 -11.10
CA THR A 69 -13.32 -2.16 -12.17
C THR A 69 -13.10 -3.34 -13.11
N THR A 70 -11.87 -3.86 -13.19
CA THR A 70 -11.47 -4.96 -14.07
C THR A 70 -11.22 -6.26 -13.29
N HIS A 71 -11.16 -7.39 -14.01
CA HIS A 71 -10.82 -8.68 -13.39
C HIS A 71 -9.39 -8.69 -12.83
N SER A 72 -8.47 -7.92 -13.41
CA SER A 72 -7.10 -7.79 -12.93
C SER A 72 -7.05 -6.96 -11.64
N ASP A 73 -7.87 -5.92 -11.53
CA ASP A 73 -7.95 -5.14 -10.29
C ASP A 73 -8.52 -5.98 -9.16
N TYR A 74 -9.53 -6.82 -9.43
CA TYR A 74 -10.02 -7.79 -8.44
C TYR A 74 -8.92 -8.75 -7.98
N ASP A 75 -8.05 -9.21 -8.89
CA ASP A 75 -6.88 -10.01 -8.52
C ASP A 75 -5.89 -9.25 -7.65
N CYS A 76 -5.67 -7.97 -7.91
CA CYS A 76 -4.84 -7.12 -7.06
C CYS A 76 -5.43 -6.95 -5.66
N VAL A 77 -6.75 -6.71 -5.56
CA VAL A 77 -7.46 -6.63 -4.27
C VAL A 77 -7.31 -7.92 -3.48
N MET A 78 -7.52 -9.07 -4.13
CA MET A 78 -7.35 -10.38 -3.51
C MET A 78 -5.90 -10.59 -3.04
N TRP A 79 -4.93 -10.20 -3.86
CA TRP A 79 -3.51 -10.28 -3.52
C TRP A 79 -3.16 -9.43 -2.28
N TYR A 80 -3.68 -8.21 -2.16
CA TYR A 80 -3.52 -7.40 -0.94
C TYR A 80 -4.05 -8.14 0.28
N LEU A 81 -5.29 -8.64 0.23
CA LEU A 81 -5.98 -9.31 1.33
C LEU A 81 -5.43 -10.71 1.69
N TYR A 82 -4.46 -11.23 0.93
CA TYR A 82 -3.73 -12.45 1.32
C TYR A 82 -2.61 -12.17 2.33
N HIS A 83 -2.23 -10.91 2.52
CA HIS A 83 -1.21 -10.54 3.48
C HIS A 83 -1.84 -10.25 4.84
N PRO A 84 -1.24 -10.72 5.94
CA PRO A 84 -1.71 -10.36 7.27
C PRO A 84 -1.58 -8.85 7.49
N ASN A 85 -2.44 -8.29 8.34
CA ASN A 85 -2.48 -6.86 8.69
C ASN A 85 -2.76 -5.94 7.50
N VAL A 86 -3.34 -6.46 6.43
CA VAL A 86 -3.81 -5.69 5.28
C VAL A 86 -5.32 -5.82 5.18
N SER A 87 -6.00 -4.68 5.22
CA SER A 87 -7.45 -4.60 5.09
C SER A 87 -7.79 -3.60 3.99
N ILE A 88 -8.97 -3.72 3.39
CA ILE A 88 -9.46 -2.77 2.39
C ILE A 88 -10.84 -2.29 2.81
N PHE A 89 -11.10 -1.00 2.69
CA PHE A 89 -12.39 -0.42 3.05
C PHE A 89 -12.88 0.59 2.04
N LEU A 90 -14.19 0.82 2.08
CA LEU A 90 -14.90 1.79 1.28
C LEU A 90 -15.52 2.80 2.23
N ASP A 91 -15.23 4.07 2.05
CA ASP A 91 -15.87 5.12 2.84
C ASP A 91 -17.32 5.40 2.38
N PHE A 92 -17.94 6.42 2.95
CA PHE A 92 -19.31 6.79 2.61
C PHE A 92 -19.44 7.52 1.28
N ASP A 93 -18.38 8.23 0.85
CA ASP A 93 -18.31 8.96 -0.41
C ASP A 93 -18.05 8.03 -1.61
N GLY A 94 -17.56 6.82 -1.35
CA GLY A 94 -17.32 5.78 -2.35
C GLY A 94 -15.85 5.59 -2.70
N ASP A 95 -14.94 6.20 -1.96
CA ASP A 95 -13.50 6.11 -2.16
C ASP A 95 -12.94 4.87 -1.46
N TRP A 96 -12.02 4.22 -2.17
CA TRP A 96 -11.42 2.96 -1.73
C TRP A 96 -10.12 3.23 -1.01
N TYR A 97 -9.90 2.54 0.09
CA TYR A 97 -8.67 2.65 0.86
C TYR A 97 -8.11 1.26 1.13
N ILE A 98 -6.79 1.17 1.09
CA ILE A 98 -6.04 0.05 1.66
C ILE A 98 -5.46 0.49 3.00
N GLN A 99 -5.65 -0.34 4.01
CA GLN A 99 -5.19 -0.14 5.37
C GLN A 99 -4.12 -1.18 5.71
N PHE A 100 -3.03 -0.70 6.30
CA PHE A 100 -1.97 -1.50 6.86
C PHE A 100 -1.96 -1.33 8.38
N ASP A 101 -2.25 -2.39 9.13
CA ASP A 101 -2.21 -2.36 10.59
C ASP A 101 -0.74 -2.34 11.03
N SER A 102 -0.24 -1.14 11.32
CA SER A 102 1.14 -0.85 11.64
C SER A 102 1.21 0.28 12.66
N LYS A 103 1.62 -0.06 13.88
CA LYS A 103 1.70 0.88 14.99
C LYS A 103 2.79 1.93 14.76
N CYS A 104 2.45 3.20 14.90
CA CYS A 104 3.41 4.30 14.82
C CYS A 104 4.49 4.20 15.91
N GLU A 105 5.75 4.27 15.50
CA GLU A 105 6.92 4.16 16.39
C GLU A 105 7.09 5.37 17.32
N ASN A 106 6.50 6.52 16.98
CA ASN A 106 6.58 7.74 17.78
C ASN A 106 5.50 7.85 18.86
N LEU A 107 4.73 6.78 19.11
CA LEU A 107 3.75 6.75 20.19
C LEU A 107 4.46 6.60 21.54
N THR A 108 4.10 7.46 22.49
CA THR A 108 4.50 7.37 23.89
C THR A 108 3.74 6.25 24.61
N GLU A 109 4.18 5.90 25.83
CA GLU A 109 3.50 4.91 26.69
C GLU A 109 2.05 5.29 26.99
N ASN A 110 1.75 6.58 27.06
CA ASN A 110 0.41 7.12 27.30
C ASN A 110 -0.44 7.27 26.02
N GLY A 111 0.04 6.78 24.86
CA GLY A 111 -0.66 6.87 23.57
C GLY A 111 -0.58 8.24 22.87
N LEU A 112 0.16 9.20 23.43
CA LEU A 112 0.36 10.52 22.83
C LEU A 112 1.48 10.51 21.79
N CYS A 113 1.47 11.47 20.88
CA CYS A 113 2.52 11.63 19.87
C CYS A 113 3.79 12.23 20.49
N GLY A 114 4.91 11.51 20.40
CA GLY A 114 6.23 11.96 20.88
C GLY A 114 6.89 13.01 19.99
N VAL A 115 6.39 13.19 18.76
CA VAL A 115 6.91 14.13 17.74
C VAL A 115 5.83 15.14 17.30
N TYR A 116 4.96 15.56 18.22
CA TYR A 116 3.74 16.30 17.88
C TYR A 116 4.01 17.60 17.09
N GLU A 117 5.04 18.35 17.49
CA GLU A 117 5.42 19.61 16.83
C GLU A 117 6.07 19.39 15.44
N THR A 118 6.60 18.20 15.18
CA THR A 118 7.26 17.80 13.93
C THR A 118 6.55 16.76 13.12
N ARG A 119 5.30 16.47 13.49
CA ARG A 119 4.48 15.51 12.77
C ARG A 119 4.41 15.88 11.27
N PRO A 120 4.42 14.88 10.37
CA PRO A 120 4.21 15.09 8.94
C PRO A 120 2.89 15.83 8.67
N GLU A 121 2.78 16.45 7.50
CA GLU A 121 1.61 17.24 7.09
C GLU A 121 0.30 16.45 7.20
N ILE A 122 0.25 15.20 6.72
CA ILE A 122 -0.91 14.32 6.87
C ILE A 122 -1.36 14.14 8.33
N CYS A 123 -0.41 14.07 9.26
CA CYS A 123 -0.72 13.99 10.69
C CYS A 123 -1.12 15.34 11.28
N ARG A 124 -0.75 16.46 10.65
CA ARG A 124 -1.17 17.82 11.05
C ARG A 124 -2.61 18.11 10.63
N ASP A 125 -2.98 17.65 9.46
CA ASP A 125 -4.29 17.88 8.85
C ASP A 125 -5.39 17.05 9.52
N TYR A 126 -5.03 16.00 10.25
CA TYR A 126 -5.96 15.21 11.05
C TYR A 126 -6.56 16.00 12.23
N ASP A 127 -7.90 16.08 12.28
CA ASP A 127 -8.66 16.63 13.41
C ASP A 127 -9.17 15.49 14.32
N TRP A 128 -8.94 15.61 15.63
CA TRP A 128 -9.41 14.66 16.64
C TRP A 128 -10.95 14.65 16.77
N LYS A 129 -11.64 15.68 16.26
CA LYS A 129 -13.11 15.75 16.26
C LYS A 129 -13.74 14.74 15.32
N ASP A 130 -13.03 14.36 14.26
CA ASP A 130 -13.50 13.39 13.26
C ASP A 130 -12.95 11.98 13.54
N CYS A 131 -12.40 11.76 14.74
CA CYS A 131 -11.83 10.50 15.15
C CYS A 131 -12.87 9.38 15.24
N GLU A 132 -12.53 8.21 14.71
CA GLU A 132 -13.36 6.98 14.73
C GLU A 132 -13.83 6.58 16.14
N VAL A 133 -13.06 6.86 17.17
CA VAL A 133 -13.40 6.53 18.57
C VAL A 133 -14.52 7.41 19.13
N ARG A 134 -14.77 8.58 18.52
CA ARG A 134 -15.82 9.51 18.96
C ARG A 134 -17.21 9.08 18.51
N TRP A 135 -17.30 8.23 17.49
CA TRP A 135 -18.55 7.81 16.87
C TRP A 135 -18.76 6.28 16.99
N PRO A 136 -18.80 5.73 18.21
CA PRO A 136 -18.83 4.27 18.42
C PRO A 136 -20.10 3.59 17.91
N ASP A 137 -21.21 4.35 17.81
CA ASP A 137 -22.50 3.85 17.36
C ASP A 137 -22.71 3.97 15.84
N GLU A 138 -21.77 4.62 15.14
CA GLU A 138 -21.86 4.82 13.69
C GLU A 138 -20.93 3.85 12.95
N PRO A 139 -21.36 3.29 11.81
CA PRO A 139 -20.47 2.53 10.96
C PRO A 139 -19.34 3.43 10.45
N LEU A 140 -18.09 3.02 10.62
CA LEU A 140 -16.92 3.78 10.15
C LEU A 140 -16.73 3.72 8.64
N HIS A 141 -17.28 2.68 8.01
CA HIS A 141 -17.09 2.39 6.60
C HIS A 141 -18.37 1.80 6.01
N LYS A 142 -18.55 1.98 4.71
CA LYS A 142 -19.63 1.38 3.94
C LYS A 142 -19.39 -0.11 3.65
N ALA A 143 -18.12 -0.50 3.55
CA ALA A 143 -17.67 -1.87 3.46
C ALA A 143 -16.23 -1.98 3.99
N TYR A 144 -15.88 -3.13 4.57
CA TYR A 144 -14.55 -3.42 5.10
C TYR A 144 -14.27 -4.90 4.90
N PHE A 145 -13.05 -5.19 4.45
CA PHE A 145 -12.60 -6.53 4.09
C PHE A 145 -11.26 -6.78 4.77
N GLN A 146 -11.20 -7.79 5.61
CA GLN A 146 -9.93 -8.32 6.14
C GLN A 146 -9.52 -9.59 5.41
N LYS A 147 -10.47 -10.23 4.73
CA LYS A 147 -10.26 -11.47 4.00
C LYS A 147 -10.73 -11.35 2.57
N ALA A 148 -10.00 -12.04 1.70
CA ALA A 148 -10.32 -12.18 0.30
C ALA A 148 -11.75 -12.73 0.06
N ASP A 149 -12.21 -13.66 0.89
CA ASP A 149 -13.56 -14.24 0.78
C ASP A 149 -14.67 -13.22 1.06
N GLU A 150 -14.46 -12.32 2.03
CA GLU A 150 -15.41 -11.24 2.35
C GLU A 150 -15.59 -10.29 1.16
N PHE A 151 -14.47 -9.97 0.50
CA PHE A 151 -14.48 -9.18 -0.72
C PHE A 151 -15.25 -9.87 -1.85
N LEU A 152 -15.06 -11.19 -2.06
CA LEU A 152 -15.79 -11.93 -3.08
C LEU A 152 -17.30 -11.97 -2.83
N VAL A 153 -17.72 -12.22 -1.58
CA VAL A 153 -19.13 -12.19 -1.19
C VAL A 153 -19.73 -10.81 -1.44
N TRP A 154 -19.00 -9.75 -1.09
CA TRP A 154 -19.42 -8.38 -1.38
C TRP A 154 -19.52 -8.11 -2.88
N LEU A 155 -18.54 -8.56 -3.67
CA LEU A 155 -18.49 -8.38 -5.13
C LEU A 155 -19.67 -9.10 -5.81
N GLU A 156 -20.01 -10.30 -5.37
CA GLU A 156 -21.17 -11.05 -5.85
C GLU A 156 -22.48 -10.30 -5.56
N LYS A 157 -22.65 -9.79 -4.34
CA LYS A 157 -23.87 -9.09 -3.91
C LYS A 157 -24.03 -7.72 -4.56
N ARG A 158 -22.94 -6.93 -4.64
CA ARG A 158 -22.99 -5.54 -5.12
C ARG A 158 -22.77 -5.41 -6.63
N ARG A 159 -21.95 -6.27 -7.23
CA ARG A 159 -21.57 -6.22 -8.66
C ARG A 159 -21.69 -7.60 -9.32
N PRO A 160 -22.90 -8.21 -9.36
CA PRO A 160 -23.09 -9.59 -9.82
C PRO A 160 -22.65 -9.84 -11.27
N LYS A 161 -22.76 -8.83 -12.15
CA LYS A 161 -22.29 -8.92 -13.54
C LYS A 161 -20.76 -9.01 -13.60
N SER A 162 -20.05 -8.20 -12.80
CA SER A 162 -18.58 -8.20 -12.73
C SER A 162 -18.08 -9.48 -12.07
N TYR A 163 -18.72 -9.92 -10.99
CA TYR A 163 -18.42 -11.19 -10.32
C TYR A 163 -18.48 -12.38 -11.29
N LYS A 164 -19.58 -12.54 -12.04
CA LYS A 164 -19.71 -13.63 -13.03
C LYS A 164 -18.62 -13.61 -14.09
N LYS A 165 -18.21 -12.42 -14.55
CA LYS A 165 -17.11 -12.27 -15.51
C LYS A 165 -15.76 -12.68 -14.89
N TYR A 166 -15.53 -12.28 -13.64
CA TYR A 166 -14.32 -12.59 -12.89
C TYR A 166 -14.17 -14.09 -12.63
N ILE A 167 -15.22 -14.78 -12.18
CA ILE A 167 -15.20 -16.24 -12.00
C ILE A 167 -14.89 -16.96 -13.33
N LYS A 168 -15.57 -16.57 -14.42
CA LYS A 168 -15.29 -17.11 -15.76
C LYS A 168 -13.85 -16.86 -16.21
N TYR A 169 -13.25 -15.73 -15.83
CA TYR A 169 -11.85 -15.44 -16.11
C TYR A 169 -10.92 -16.37 -15.33
N LYS A 170 -11.17 -16.59 -14.03
CA LYS A 170 -10.39 -17.53 -13.19
C LYS A 170 -10.46 -18.96 -13.70
N GLU A 171 -11.65 -19.44 -14.09
CA GLU A 171 -11.83 -20.78 -14.66
C GLU A 171 -11.05 -20.99 -15.97
N LYS A 172 -10.97 -19.96 -16.81
CA LYS A 172 -10.19 -19.99 -18.05
C LYS A 172 -8.69 -19.85 -17.84
N GLY A 173 -8.30 -19.24 -16.71
CA GLY A 173 -6.94 -18.78 -16.42
C GLY A 173 -5.98 -19.85 -15.92
N VAL A 174 -6.41 -21.09 -15.64
CA VAL A 174 -5.50 -22.21 -15.36
C VAL A 174 -4.86 -22.66 -16.68
N PRO A 175 -3.60 -22.31 -16.98
CA PRO A 175 -2.97 -22.73 -18.22
C PRO A 175 -2.72 -24.23 -18.12
N LYS A 176 -3.02 -25.01 -19.16
CA LYS A 176 -2.74 -26.47 -19.21
C LYS A 176 -1.27 -26.84 -18.86
N LYS A 177 -0.34 -25.89 -18.93
CA LYS A 177 1.06 -26.07 -18.49
C LYS A 177 1.24 -26.22 -16.97
N VAL A 178 0.46 -25.53 -16.13
CA VAL A 178 0.55 -25.63 -14.66
C VAL A 178 0.02 -26.99 -14.17
N ALA A 179 -0.99 -27.54 -14.86
CA ALA A 179 -1.44 -28.92 -14.62
C ALA A 179 -0.31 -29.95 -14.84
N GLY A 180 0.61 -29.66 -15.77
CA GLY A 180 1.79 -30.48 -16.03
C GLY A 180 2.98 -30.26 -15.08
N GLU A 181 2.99 -29.18 -14.28
CA GLU A 181 3.97 -28.96 -13.20
C GLU A 181 3.48 -29.51 -11.87
N LEU A 182 2.19 -29.38 -11.55
CA LEU A 182 1.57 -30.02 -10.38
C LEU A 182 1.66 -31.55 -10.46
N GLY A 183 1.54 -32.14 -11.66
CA GLY A 183 1.78 -33.57 -11.88
C GLY A 183 3.25 -34.01 -11.85
N ARG A 184 4.21 -33.09 -11.70
CA ARG A 184 5.64 -33.40 -11.48
C ARG A 184 6.09 -33.22 -10.02
N ILE A 185 5.25 -32.59 -9.20
CA ILE A 185 5.47 -32.39 -7.77
C ILE A 185 4.69 -33.45 -6.95
N ALA A 186 3.70 -34.11 -7.56
CA ALA A 186 2.96 -35.24 -6.99
C ALA A 186 3.65 -36.59 -7.21
#